data_AF-A0A2W5UWT6-F1
#
_entry.id   AF-A0A2W5UWT6-F1
#
_cell.length_a   1.000
_cell.length_b   1.000
_cell.length_c   1.000
_cell.angle_alpha   90.00
_cell.angle_beta   90.00
_cell.angle_gamma   90.00
#
_symmetry.space_group_name_H-M   'P 1'
#
loop_
_entity.id
_entity.type
_entity.pdbx_description
1 polymer ?
#
loop_
_entity_poly.entity_id
_entity_poly.type
_entity_poly.pdbx_seq_one_letter_code
_entity_poly.pdbx_strand_id
1 'polypeptide(L)'
;MTAAADNMVLRTIYLPLAVDRRLREIAFTRDISKGELIRELIIKGLETLKDQPTLADRVSRASRVVAGAKAATPRAAAKRRPKTSAAANTSTANEEAVALSTRARALEPAE
;
A
#
# COMPACT_ATOMS: atom_id res chain seq x y z
N MET A 1 -0.55 30.84 32.64
CA MET A 1 -0.38 30.88 31.17
C MET A 1 -1.50 30.06 30.54
N THR A 2 -2.67 30.66 30.31
CA THR A 2 -3.84 29.99 29.73
C THR A 2 -3.86 30.25 28.22
N ALA A 3 -3.09 29.46 27.48
CA ALA A 3 -3.04 29.55 26.03
C ALA A 3 -3.85 28.40 25.41
N ALA A 4 -4.69 28.73 24.43
CA ALA A 4 -5.28 27.83 23.42
C ALA A 4 -6.60 27.08 23.75
N ALA A 5 -7.52 27.65 24.52
CA ALA A 5 -8.91 27.18 24.48
C ALA A 5 -9.67 27.63 23.21
N ASP A 6 -9.12 28.59 22.46
CA ASP A 6 -9.91 29.42 21.54
C ASP A 6 -10.38 28.75 20.25
N ASN A 7 -10.00 27.50 19.92
CA ASN A 7 -10.46 26.83 18.68
C ASN A 7 -10.56 25.30 18.77
N MET A 8 -11.05 24.75 19.90
CA MET A 8 -11.28 23.30 20.00
C MET A 8 -12.60 22.90 19.33
N VAL A 9 -12.55 21.96 18.37
CA VAL A 9 -13.73 21.48 17.64
C VAL A 9 -14.12 20.07 18.11
N LEU A 10 -15.39 19.87 18.47
CA LEU A 10 -15.91 18.54 18.80
C LEU A 10 -16.09 17.71 17.52
N ARG A 11 -15.55 16.49 17.53
CA ARG A 11 -15.69 15.52 16.43
C ARG A 11 -16.07 14.15 16.99
N THR A 12 -17.02 13.50 16.34
CA THR A 12 -17.39 12.10 16.64
C THR A 12 -16.69 11.19 15.64
N ILE A 13 -16.08 10.11 16.15
CA ILE A 13 -15.38 9.12 15.34
C ILE A 13 -15.85 7.72 15.72
N TYR A 14 -15.94 6.82 14.75
CA TYR A 14 -16.16 5.40 14.99
C TYR A 14 -14.82 4.71 15.19
N LEU A 15 -14.69 3.94 16.27
CA LEU A 15 -13.50 3.16 16.59
C LEU A 15 -13.88 1.70 16.87
N PRO A 16 -13.00 0.74 16.55
CA PRO A 16 -13.15 -0.61 17.04
C PRO A 16 -13.18 -0.64 18.57
N LEU A 17 -14.06 -1.46 19.16
CA LEU A 17 -14.25 -1.54 20.61
C LEU A 17 -12.94 -1.83 21.37
N ALA A 18 -12.08 -2.68 20.82
CA ALA A 18 -10.79 -3.01 21.42
C ALA A 18 -9.87 -1.78 21.53
N VAL A 19 -9.86 -0.92 20.50
CA VAL A 19 -9.07 0.32 20.48
C VAL A 19 -9.64 1.31 21.51
N ASP A 20 -10.97 1.44 21.59
CA ASP A 20 -11.63 2.31 22.57
C ASP A 20 -11.28 1.95 24.02
N ARG A 21 -11.34 0.65 24.33
CA ARG A 21 -10.96 0.11 25.65
C ARG A 21 -9.51 0.41 25.96
N ARG A 22 -8.62 0.18 25.00
CA ARG A 22 -7.19 0.45 25.20
C ARG A 22 -6.90 1.93 25.42
N LEU A 23 -7.56 2.83 24.69
CA LEU A 23 -7.45 4.28 24.91
C LEU A 23 -7.90 4.66 26.32
N ARG A 24 -8.98 4.06 26.82
CA ARG A 24 -9.48 4.29 28.17
C ARG A 24 -8.46 3.87 29.24
N GLU A 25 -7.92 2.66 29.12
CA GLU A 25 -6.90 2.15 30.06
C GLU A 25 -5.67 3.07 30.12
N ILE A 26 -5.16 3.49 28.96
CA ILE A 26 -3.98 4.36 28.88
C ILE A 26 -4.29 5.74 29.46
N ALA A 27 -5.46 6.30 29.16
CA ALA A 27 -5.88 7.59 29.70
C ALA A 27 -5.96 7.57 31.24
N PHE A 28 -6.54 6.52 31.81
CA PHE A 28 -6.56 6.33 33.28
C PHE A 28 -5.16 6.14 33.87
N THR A 29 -4.31 5.33 33.23
CA THR A 29 -2.93 5.09 33.71
C THR A 29 -2.10 6.37 33.73
N ARG A 30 -2.39 7.32 32.84
CA ARG A 30 -1.65 8.59 32.70
C ARG A 30 -2.31 9.77 33.40
N ASP A 31 -3.45 9.57 34.05
CA ASP A 31 -4.25 10.62 34.67
C ASP A 31 -4.59 11.79 33.72
N ILE A 32 -4.98 11.46 32.48
CA ILE A 32 -5.40 12.44 31.47
C ILE A 32 -6.76 12.10 30.88
N SER A 33 -7.43 13.11 30.32
CA SER A 33 -8.67 12.86 29.58
C SER A 33 -8.40 12.05 28.31
N LYS A 34 -9.38 11.23 27.91
CA LYS A 34 -9.32 10.49 26.64
C LYS A 34 -9.14 11.41 25.43
N GLY A 35 -9.75 12.60 25.47
CA GLY A 35 -9.59 13.61 24.42
C GLY A 35 -8.17 14.16 24.33
N GLU A 36 -7.51 14.35 25.48
CA GLU A 36 -6.09 14.76 25.54
C GLU A 36 -5.19 13.69 24.93
N LEU A 37 -5.37 12.43 25.34
CA LEU A 37 -4.62 11.31 24.80
C LEU A 37 -4.79 11.19 23.27
N ILE A 38 -6.02 11.32 22.78
CA ILE A 38 -6.30 11.26 21.34
C ILE A 38 -5.58 12.40 20.60
N ARG A 39 -5.58 13.63 21.15
CA ARG A 39 -4.83 14.75 20.56
C ARG A 39 -3.35 14.46 20.47
N GLU A 40 -2.73 13.99 21.55
CA GLU A 40 -1.30 13.64 21.56
C GLU A 40 -0.96 12.59 20.50
N LEU A 41 -1.77 11.53 20.41
CA LEU A 41 -1.56 10.46 19.45
C LEU A 41 -1.74 10.93 18.00
N ILE A 42 -2.70 11.81 17.74
CA ILE A 42 -2.90 12.42 16.42
C ILE A 42 -1.70 13.27 16.04
N ILE A 43 -1.22 14.15 16.92
CA ILE A 43 -0.06 15.02 16.64
C ILE A 43 1.17 14.17 16.31
N LYS A 44 1.47 13.17 17.15
CA LYS A 44 2.59 12.24 16.91
C LYS A 44 2.43 11.48 15.60
N GLY A 45 1.23 10.98 15.30
CA GLY A 45 0.95 10.30 14.04
C GLY A 45 1.13 11.20 12.82
N LEU A 46 0.69 12.46 12.89
CA LEU A 46 0.87 13.43 11.82
C LEU A 46 2.34 13.78 11.59
N GLU A 47 3.12 13.90 12.66
CA GLU A 47 4.58 14.09 12.55
C GLU A 47 5.25 12.93 11.81
N THR A 48 4.86 11.69 12.08
CA THR A 48 5.38 10.53 11.34
C THR A 48 4.95 10.45 9.88
N LEU A 49 3.86 11.15 9.51
CA LEU A 49 3.29 11.16 8.16
C LEU A 49 3.77 12.32 7.29
N LYS A 50 4.49 13.31 7.85
CA LYS A 50 4.89 14.54 7.13
C LYS A 50 5.63 14.27 5.81
N ASP A 51 6.41 13.20 5.75
CA ASP A 51 7.22 12.85 4.57
C ASP A 51 6.55 11.84 3.64
N GLN A 52 5.33 11.38 3.98
CA GLN A 52 4.62 10.41 3.16
C GLN A 52 3.84 11.13 2.04
N PRO A 53 4.03 10.72 0.78
CA PRO A 53 3.29 11.32 -0.32
C PRO A 53 1.80 11.02 -0.18
N THR A 54 0.98 12.04 -0.41
CA THR A 54 -0.47 11.90 -0.34
C THR A 54 -0.98 10.90 -1.38
N LEU A 55 -2.21 10.42 -1.22
CA LEU A 55 -2.87 9.65 -2.29
C LEU A 55 -2.93 10.45 -3.59
N ALA A 56 -3.18 11.77 -3.51
CA ALA A 56 -3.18 12.65 -4.67
C ALA A 56 -1.81 12.64 -5.36
N ASP A 57 -0.72 12.77 -4.62
CA ASP A 57 0.65 12.74 -5.18
C ASP A 57 0.98 11.38 -5.82
N ARG A 58 0.43 10.30 -5.28
CA ARG A 58 0.61 8.95 -5.84
C ARG A 58 -0.17 8.79 -7.15
N VAL A 59 -1.43 9.25 -7.19
CA VAL A 59 -2.27 9.20 -8.40
C VAL A 59 -1.71 10.09 -9.51
N SER A 60 -1.25 11.31 -9.19
CA SER A 60 -0.63 12.22 -10.16
C SER A 60 0.70 11.69 -10.72
N ARG A 61 1.47 10.94 -9.93
CA ARG A 61 2.67 10.27 -10.44
C ARG A 61 2.33 9.09 -11.35
N ALA A 62 1.33 8.29 -10.98
CA ALA A 62 0.87 7.18 -11.82
C ALA A 62 0.35 7.67 -13.19
N SER A 63 -0.40 8.77 -13.22
CA SER A 63 -0.90 9.32 -14.49
C SER A 63 0.20 9.91 -15.38
N ARG A 64 1.26 10.52 -14.81
CA ARG A 64 2.43 10.97 -15.59
C ARG A 64 3.21 9.81 -16.21
N VAL A 65 3.37 8.68 -15.52
CA VAL A 65 4.06 7.50 -16.08
C VAL A 65 3.29 6.95 -17.28
N VAL A 66 1.96 6.92 -17.22
CA VAL A 66 1.11 6.47 -18.33
C VAL A 66 1.17 7.46 -19.51
N ALA A 67 1.21 8.77 -19.25
CA ALA A 67 1.36 9.78 -20.31
C ALA A 67 2.76 9.75 -20.95
N GLY A 68 3.82 9.56 -20.16
CA GLY A 68 5.20 9.44 -20.64
C GLY A 68 5.44 8.19 -21.48
N ALA A 69 4.76 7.07 -21.17
CA ALA A 69 4.83 5.85 -21.98
C ALA A 69 4.16 5.98 -23.36
N LYS A 70 3.26 6.96 -23.54
CA LYS A 70 2.60 7.24 -24.84
C LYS A 70 3.38 8.19 -25.75
N ALA A 71 4.45 8.82 -25.27
CA ALA A 71 5.24 9.79 -26.04
C ALA A 71 6.46 9.18 -26.75
N ALA A 72 6.76 7.90 -26.53
CA ALA A 72 7.88 7.20 -27.16
C ALA A 72 7.41 6.21 -28.23
N THR A 73 6.79 6.70 -29.30
CA THR A 73 6.73 5.97 -30.58
C THR A 73 7.80 6.52 -31.52
N PRO A 74 8.87 5.77 -31.83
CA PRO A 74 9.79 6.18 -32.88
C PRO A 74 9.03 6.18 -34.21
N ARG A 75 9.13 7.31 -34.92
CA ARG A 75 8.64 7.49 -36.29
C ARG A 75 9.40 6.54 -37.23
N ALA A 76 8.90 5.33 -37.42
CA ALA A 76 9.38 4.41 -38.44
C ALA A 76 8.51 4.54 -39.69
N ALA A 77 9.11 5.07 -40.74
CA ALA A 77 8.50 5.25 -42.05
C ALA A 77 8.23 3.91 -42.76
N ALA A 78 7.02 3.81 -43.31
CA ALA A 78 6.69 3.30 -44.64
C ALA A 78 7.09 1.86 -45.10
N LYS A 79 6.02 1.09 -45.37
CA LYS A 79 5.73 0.34 -46.63
C LYS A 79 6.67 -0.81 -47.05
N ARG A 80 6.19 -2.06 -46.86
CA ARG A 80 5.77 -3.04 -47.93
C ARG A 80 5.89 -4.51 -47.49
N ARG A 81 4.81 -5.27 -47.68
CA ARG A 81 4.74 -6.73 -47.96
C ARG A 81 3.61 -6.91 -49.00
N PRO A 82 3.47 -8.02 -49.78
CA PRO A 82 3.92 -9.39 -49.49
C PRO A 82 4.44 -10.23 -50.70
N LYS A 83 5.03 -11.42 -50.44
CA LYS A 83 4.92 -12.70 -51.21
C LYS A 83 5.85 -13.75 -50.56
N THR A 84 5.32 -14.78 -49.88
CA THR A 84 4.99 -16.17 -50.28
C THR A 84 6.12 -17.21 -50.12
N SER A 85 5.68 -18.43 -49.79
CA SER A 85 6.38 -19.72 -49.53
C SER A 85 6.88 -19.90 -48.08
N ALA A 86 6.34 -20.77 -47.22
CA ALA A 86 5.93 -22.19 -47.29
C ALA A 86 7.12 -23.17 -47.24
N ALA A 87 7.43 -23.67 -46.04
CA ALA A 87 7.94 -25.00 -45.66
C ALA A 87 8.23 -24.96 -44.14
N ALA A 88 7.39 -25.54 -43.28
CA ALA A 88 7.43 -26.95 -42.84
C ALA A 88 8.54 -27.23 -41.81
N ASN A 89 8.16 -27.40 -40.53
CA ASN A 89 8.34 -28.67 -39.76
C ASN A 89 8.10 -28.48 -38.24
N THR A 90 7.04 -29.17 -37.75
CA THR A 90 6.91 -29.98 -36.50
C THR A 90 7.77 -29.61 -35.28
N SER A 91 7.21 -29.16 -34.14
CA SER A 91 6.41 -29.89 -33.11
C SER A 91 7.19 -30.97 -32.32
N THR A 92 7.59 -30.64 -31.08
CA THR A 92 7.60 -31.51 -29.89
C THR A 92 7.56 -30.61 -28.64
N ALA A 93 6.43 -30.59 -27.91
CA ALA A 93 6.25 -31.17 -26.57
C ALA A 93 7.14 -30.47 -25.51
N ASN A 94 6.64 -29.57 -24.65
CA ASN A 94 5.71 -29.72 -23.52
C ASN A 94 6.15 -30.77 -22.49
N GLU A 95 6.08 -30.38 -21.21
CA GLU A 95 6.35 -31.14 -19.97
C GLU A 95 7.79 -31.06 -19.40
N GLU A 96 7.98 -30.14 -18.45
CA GLU A 96 8.24 -30.60 -17.08
C GLU A 96 7.75 -29.56 -16.07
N ALA A 97 6.82 -30.03 -15.27
CA ALA A 97 6.14 -29.35 -14.19
C ALA A 97 6.97 -29.48 -12.89
N VAL A 98 6.88 -28.44 -12.06
CA VAL A 98 6.67 -28.55 -10.61
C VAL A 98 7.60 -29.52 -9.87
N ALA A 99 8.72 -28.99 -9.38
CA ALA A 99 9.41 -29.54 -8.22
C ALA A 99 9.72 -28.40 -7.24
N LEU A 100 9.54 -28.67 -5.94
CA LEU A 100 9.74 -27.78 -4.78
C LEU A 100 8.49 -27.02 -4.28
N SER A 101 7.32 -27.65 -4.38
CA SER A 101 6.27 -27.54 -3.36
C SER A 101 6.05 -28.93 -2.79
N THR A 102 6.76 -29.25 -1.69
CA THR A 102 6.45 -30.26 -0.65
C THR A 102 7.73 -30.75 0.05
N ARG A 103 8.09 -30.09 1.14
CA ARG A 103 8.73 -30.74 2.29
C ARG A 103 8.11 -30.08 3.52
N ALA A 104 6.92 -30.54 3.92
CA ALA A 104 6.78 -31.52 5.00
C ALA A 104 7.63 -31.07 6.20
N ARG A 105 7.05 -30.34 7.17
CA ARG A 105 6.12 -30.88 8.18
C ARG A 105 6.71 -32.15 8.81
N ALA A 106 7.57 -31.95 9.80
CA ALA A 106 7.76 -32.81 10.97
C ALA A 106 9.01 -32.32 11.71
N LEU A 107 8.83 -31.90 12.96
CA LEU A 107 9.67 -32.21 14.13
C LEU A 107 9.34 -31.23 15.26
N GLU A 108 8.17 -31.45 15.86
CA GLU A 108 8.02 -31.33 17.30
C GLU A 108 8.34 -32.71 17.88
N PRO A 109 9.16 -32.79 18.94
CA PRO A 109 8.77 -33.65 20.04
C PRO A 109 8.77 -32.88 21.36
N ALA A 110 7.71 -33.16 22.11
CA ALA A 110 7.54 -32.83 23.51
C ALA A 110 8.62 -33.49 24.38
N GLU A 111 9.13 -32.75 25.36
CA GLU A 111 9.40 -33.22 26.73
C GLU A 111 9.07 -32.09 27.72
#